data_AF-A0A352S092-F1
#
_entry.id   AF-A0A352S092-F1
#
_cell.length_a   1.000
_cell.length_b   1.000
_cell.length_c   1.000
_cell.angle_alpha   90.00
_cell.angle_beta   90.00
_cell.angle_gamma   90.00
#
_symmetry.space_group_name_H-M   'P 1'
#
loop_
_entity.id
_entity.type
_entity.pdbx_description
1 polymer ?
#
loop_
_entity_poly.entity_id
_entity_poly.type
_entity_poly.pdbx_seq_one_letter_code
_entity_poly.pdbx_strand_id
1 'polypeptide(L)' 'LEALSMGMSGDFEIAIEEGATVVRVGQAIFGARSTPDSHYWPEAEEGDPTMSAARSGLQDER' A
#
# COMPACT_ATOMS: atom_id res chain seq x y z
N LEU A 1 12.48 19.05 16.08
CA LEU A 1 11.42 18.03 16.02
C LEU A 1 11.57 17.33 14.68
N GLU A 2 11.72 16.02 14.68
CA GLU A 2 11.73 15.21 13.45
C GLU A 2 10.28 14.98 13.00
N ALA A 3 10.04 14.97 11.68
CA ALA A 3 8.71 14.74 11.14
C ALA A 3 8.48 13.24 10.92
N LEU A 4 7.35 12.72 11.41
CA LEU A 4 6.90 11.35 11.19
C LEU A 4 5.76 11.36 10.16
N SER A 5 6.07 10.95 8.93
CA SER A 5 5.13 10.88 7.81
C SER A 5 4.57 9.47 7.65
N MET A 6 3.39 9.22 8.20
CA MET A 6 2.69 7.94 8.14
C MET A 6 1.17 8.16 8.09
N GLY A 7 0.41 7.13 7.75
CA GLY A 7 -1.03 7.25 7.53
C GLY A 7 -1.38 7.69 6.09
N MET A 8 -2.39 7.02 5.58
CA MET A 8 -3.05 7.18 4.29
C MET A 8 -4.56 7.40 4.53
N SER A 9 -5.34 7.46 3.45
CA SER A 9 -6.78 7.77 3.52
C SER A 9 -7.60 6.80 4.40
N GLY A 10 -7.12 5.58 4.66
CA GLY A 10 -7.84 4.55 5.41
C GLY A 10 -7.41 4.38 6.87
N ASP A 11 -6.32 5.00 7.30
CA ASP A 11 -5.69 4.75 8.61
C ASP A 11 -5.07 6.02 9.24
N PHE A 12 -5.40 7.21 8.73
CA PHE A 12 -4.81 8.46 9.24
C PHE A 12 -5.17 8.75 10.71
N GLU A 13 -6.32 8.27 11.21
CA GLU A 13 -6.72 8.43 12.62
C GLU A 13 -5.77 7.64 13.55
N ILE A 14 -5.56 6.36 13.24
CA ILE A 14 -4.60 5.50 13.95
C ILE A 14 -3.18 6.09 13.83
N ALA A 15 -2.81 6.59 12.65
CA ALA A 15 -1.51 7.21 12.46
C ALA A 15 -1.30 8.42 13.40
N ILE A 16 -2.32 9.25 13.62
CA ILE A 16 -2.27 10.38 14.56
C ILE A 16 -2.12 9.88 16.00
N GLU A 17 -2.87 8.84 16.39
CA GLU A 17 -2.77 8.23 17.72
C GLU A 17 -1.36 7.67 18.01
N GLU A 18 -0.68 7.15 16.98
CA GLU A 18 0.69 6.62 17.03
C GLU A 18 1.78 7.70 16.83
N GLY A 19 1.41 8.98 16.76
CA GLY A 19 2.36 10.11 16.76
C GLY A 19 2.77 10.64 15.38
N ALA A 20 2.00 10.38 14.32
CA ALA A 20 2.23 11.00 13.02
C ALA A 20 2.18 12.52 13.11
N THR A 21 3.18 13.19 12.54
CA THR A 21 3.19 14.66 12.40
C THR A 21 2.78 15.09 11.00
N VAL A 22 2.77 14.17 10.04
CA VAL A 22 2.31 14.38 8.66
C VAL A 22 1.52 13.14 8.22
N VAL A 23 0.30 13.35 7.70
CA VAL A 23 -0.55 12.31 7.11
C VAL A 23 -0.79 12.59 5.63
N ARG A 24 -1.04 11.54 4.83
CA ARG A 24 -1.22 11.66 3.37
C ARG A 24 -2.63 11.24 2.97
N VAL A 25 -3.53 12.21 2.83
CA VAL A 25 -4.94 11.93 2.53
C VAL A 25 -5.24 12.28 1.07
N GLY A 26 -5.74 11.30 0.32
CA GLY A 26 -6.02 11.40 -1.11
C GLY A 26 -7.46 11.01 -1.41
N GLN A 27 -7.76 9.70 -1.43
CA GLN A 27 -9.08 9.16 -1.79
C GLN A 27 -10.20 9.69 -0.88
N ALA A 28 -9.93 9.93 0.41
CA ALA A 28 -10.93 10.46 1.32
C ALA A 28 -11.28 11.94 1.04
N ILE A 29 -10.40 12.69 0.37
CA ILE A 29 -10.64 14.09 -0.04
C ILE A 29 -11.19 14.16 -1.47
N PHE A 30 -10.57 13.42 -2.39
CA PHE A 30 -10.80 13.54 -3.83
C PHE A 30 -11.65 12.41 -4.43
N GLY A 31 -11.95 11.37 -3.68
CA GLY A 31 -12.64 10.17 -4.16
C GLY A 31 -11.72 9.14 -4.83
N ALA A 32 -12.34 8.07 -5.35
CA ALA A 32 -11.65 6.98 -6.04
C ALA A 32 -10.91 7.44 -7.30
N ARG A 33 -9.81 6.77 -7.66
CA ARG A 33 -9.10 7.08 -8.92
C ARG A 33 -9.96 6.62 -10.09
N SER A 34 -9.97 7.39 -11.18
CA SER A 34 -10.73 7.03 -12.40
C SER A 34 -10.16 5.81 -13.13
N THR A 35 -8.89 5.48 -12.89
CA THR A 35 -8.19 4.38 -13.54
C THR A 35 -7.63 3.41 -12.49
N PRO A 36 -7.65 2.09 -12.76
CA PRO A 36 -7.06 1.09 -11.88
C PRO A 36 -5.53 1.19 -11.85
N ASP A 37 -4.90 0.55 -10.86
CA ASP A 37 -3.44 0.53 -10.71
C ASP A 37 -2.72 -0.05 -11.93
N SER A 38 -3.30 -1.07 -12.56
CA SER A 38 -2.79 -1.71 -13.78
C SER A 38 -2.61 -0.75 -14.95
N HIS A 39 -3.29 0.41 -14.95
CA HIS A 39 -3.07 1.44 -15.95
C HIS A 39 -1.68 2.09 -15.84
N TYR A 40 -1.17 2.27 -14.62
CA TYR A 40 0.14 2.86 -14.35
C TYR A 40 1.23 1.80 -14.15
N TRP A 41 0.86 0.67 -13.56
CA TRP A 41 1.75 -0.45 -13.22
C TRP A 41 1.22 -1.76 -13.82
N PRO A 42 1.27 -1.92 -15.16
CA PRO A 42 0.70 -3.09 -15.82
C PRO A 42 1.35 -4.41 -15.37
N GLU A 43 2.63 -4.36 -15.03
CA GLU A 43 3.43 -5.52 -14.60
C GLU A 43 3.05 -6.03 -13.19
N ALA A 44 2.36 -5.22 -12.37
CA ALA A 44 1.97 -5.62 -11.01
C ALA A 44 0.90 -6.73 -11.00
N GLU A 45 0.08 -6.82 -12.05
CA GLU A 45 -0.97 -7.84 -12.19
C GLU A 45 -0.46 -9.14 -12.85
N GLU A 46 0.60 -9.06 -13.65
CA GLU A 46 1.15 -10.21 -14.39
C GLU A 46 2.03 -11.12 -13.52
N GLY A 47 2.18 -10.80 -12.23
CA GLY A 47 3.05 -11.53 -11.33
C GLY A 47 4.50 -11.23 -11.68
N ASP A 48 5.03 -10.17 -11.08
CA ASP A 48 6.45 -9.84 -11.12
C ASP A 48 7.29 -11.12 -10.90
N PRO A 49 8.12 -11.55 -11.87
CA PRO A 49 8.94 -12.75 -11.73
C PRO A 49 9.94 -12.65 -10.57
N THR A 50 10.24 -11.44 -10.07
CA THR A 50 11.08 -11.24 -8.88
C THR A 50 10.32 -11.46 -7.56
N MET A 51 8.98 -11.43 -7.57
CA MET A 51 8.11 -11.72 -6.43
C MET A 51 7.58 -13.18 -6.42
N SER A 52 7.79 -13.93 -7.50
CA SER A 52 7.28 -15.31 -7.68
C SER A 52 7.92 -16.35 -6.73
N ALA A 53 9.14 -16.10 -6.25
CA ALA A 53 9.86 -17.06 -5.40
C ALA A 53 9.29 -17.21 -3.98
N ALA A 54 8.47 -16.28 -3.48
CA ALA A 54 8.02 -16.29 -2.08
C ALA A 54 6.78 -17.16 -1.80
N ARG A 55 6.05 -17.63 -2.83
CA ARG A 55 4.81 -18.42 -2.64
C ARG A 55 4.94 -19.92 -2.95
N SER A 56 6.06 -20.37 -3.53
CA SER A 56 6.23 -21.77 -3.95
C SER A 56 6.84 -22.69 -2.88
N GLY A 57 7.08 -22.21 -1.65
CA GLY A 57 7.85 -22.96 -0.63
C GLY A 57 7.06 -23.58 0.52
N LEU A 58 5.73 -23.52 0.56
CA LEU A 58 4.94 -23.96 1.73
C LEU A 58 3.91 -25.06 1.44
N GLN A 59 4.16 -25.89 0.43
CA GLN A 59 3.34 -27.06 0.13
C GLN A 59 4.22 -28.29 -0.09
N ASP A 60 5.04 -28.65 0.90
CA ASP A 60 5.51 -30.03 1.02
C ASP A 60 5.92 -30.36 2.47
N GLU A 61 4.93 -30.66 3.32
CA GLU A 61 5.15 -31.45 4.53
C GLU A 61 4.02 -32.49 4.64
N ARG A 62 4.21 -33.59 3.90
CA ARG A 62 3.74 -34.92 4.31
C ARG A 62 4.95 -35.77 4.66
#